data_AF-A0A3P9LFY7-F1
#
_entry.id   AF-A0A3P9LFY7-F1
#
_cell.length_a   1.000
_cell.length_b   1.000
_cell.length_c   1.000
_cell.angle_alpha   90.00
_cell.angle_beta   90.00
_cell.angle_gamma   90.00
#
_symmetry.space_group_name_H-M   'P 1'
#
loop_
_entity.id
_entity.type
_entity.pdbx_description
1 polymer ?
#
loop_
_entity_poly.entity_id
_entity_poly.type
_entity_poly.pdbx_seq_one_letter_code
_entity_poly.pdbx_strand_id
1 'polypeptide(L)'
;KMLKCVQSMLSLSFLVTFAACDAPPVPLDDLVIEKTFVPEKCVRAVKVGDFVRYHYIGMFPDGKKFDSSYDRGSTYNVFVGKKQLIEGMDRALVGMCINERRLIKIPPELAYGKQGYGMRSKDTFGVTSV
;
A
#
# COMPACT_ATOMS: atom_id res chain seq x y z
N LYS A 1 -0.20 -24.29 -72.25
CA LYS A 1 0.50 -23.09 -72.79
C LYS A 1 0.75 -22.15 -71.62
N MET A 2 2.02 -21.91 -71.30
CA MET A 2 2.48 -20.95 -70.29
C MET A 2 2.13 -19.52 -70.74
N LEU A 3 1.70 -18.63 -69.82
CA LEU A 3 2.26 -17.27 -69.64
C LEU A 3 1.47 -16.41 -68.63
N LYS A 4 2.22 -15.89 -67.65
CA LYS A 4 2.11 -14.57 -66.97
C LYS A 4 0.83 -14.33 -66.11
N CYS A 5 0.89 -13.78 -64.90
CA CYS A 5 1.65 -12.61 -64.49
C CYS A 5 1.94 -12.61 -62.98
N VAL A 6 3.13 -12.11 -62.66
CA VAL A 6 3.67 -11.77 -61.34
C VAL A 6 3.17 -10.37 -60.92
N GLN A 7 3.22 -10.06 -59.62
CA GLN A 7 2.80 -8.82 -58.91
C GLN A 7 1.28 -8.73 -58.68
N SER A 8 0.74 -8.38 -57.50
CA SER A 8 1.26 -7.56 -56.41
C SER A 8 0.39 -7.77 -55.17
N MET A 9 1.01 -7.72 -54.00
CA MET A 9 0.43 -7.28 -52.71
C MET A 9 -0.63 -8.14 -52.00
N LEU A 10 -0.09 -8.87 -51.02
CA LEU A 10 -0.63 -9.21 -49.69
C LEU A 10 -1.95 -8.53 -49.29
N SER A 11 -3.00 -9.33 -49.15
CA SER A 11 -4.14 -9.05 -48.26
C SER A 11 -4.29 -10.22 -47.29
N LEU A 12 -3.68 -10.09 -46.12
CA LEU A 12 -3.72 -11.08 -45.06
C LEU A 12 -5.02 -10.91 -44.26
N SER A 13 -5.91 -11.88 -44.42
CA SER A 13 -7.04 -12.26 -43.55
C SER A 13 -7.03 -11.63 -42.14
N PHE A 14 -7.95 -10.69 -41.90
CA PHE A 14 -8.34 -10.29 -40.54
C PHE A 14 -9.30 -11.34 -39.98
N LEU A 15 -8.76 -12.26 -39.19
CA LEU A 15 -9.53 -13.16 -38.34
C LEU A 15 -10.29 -12.34 -37.30
N VAL A 16 -11.60 -12.57 -37.23
CA VAL A 16 -12.46 -12.09 -36.14
C VAL A 16 -12.07 -12.86 -34.87
N THR A 17 -11.46 -12.17 -33.91
CA THR A 17 -11.40 -12.64 -32.52
C THR A 17 -12.23 -11.72 -31.66
N PHE A 18 -13.39 -12.23 -31.23
CA PHE A 18 -14.10 -11.76 -30.06
C PHE A 18 -13.15 -11.89 -28.85
N ALA A 19 -12.61 -10.77 -28.37
CA ALA A 19 -12.04 -10.69 -27.03
C ALA A 19 -13.13 -10.11 -26.12
N ALA A 20 -13.94 -11.00 -25.54
CA ALA A 20 -14.75 -10.68 -24.37
C ALA A 20 -13.84 -10.60 -23.14
N CYS A 21 -14.08 -9.58 -22.31
CA CYS A 21 -13.61 -9.40 -20.94
C CYS A 21 -12.16 -9.79 -20.62
N ASP A 22 -11.28 -8.79 -20.59
CA ASP A 22 -10.34 -8.70 -19.46
C ASP A 22 -10.29 -7.23 -19.05
N ALA A 23 -11.09 -6.88 -18.05
CA ALA A 23 -10.85 -5.66 -17.30
C ALA A 23 -9.41 -5.75 -16.77
N PRO A 24 -8.58 -4.71 -16.93
CA PRO A 24 -7.24 -4.74 -16.35
C PRO A 24 -7.38 -5.00 -14.83
N PRO A 25 -6.52 -5.85 -14.24
CA PRO A 25 -6.55 -6.07 -12.79
C PRO A 25 -6.46 -4.71 -12.10
N VAL A 26 -7.45 -4.42 -11.25
CA VAL A 26 -7.48 -3.20 -10.44
C VAL A 26 -6.19 -3.16 -9.61
N PRO A 27 -5.42 -2.06 -9.60
CA PRO A 27 -4.14 -2.03 -8.92
C PRO A 27 -4.29 -2.34 -7.43
N LEU A 28 -3.53 -3.31 -6.96
CA LEU A 28 -3.50 -3.82 -5.58
C LEU A 28 -2.75 -2.89 -4.61
N ASP A 29 -2.78 -1.58 -4.86
CA ASP A 29 -1.96 -0.58 -4.18
C ASP A 29 -2.80 0.52 -3.46
N ASP A 30 -3.93 0.16 -2.87
CA ASP A 30 -4.80 1.09 -2.12
C ASP A 30 -4.23 1.51 -0.73
N LEU A 31 -2.91 1.44 -0.53
CA LEU A 31 -2.28 2.00 0.66
C LEU A 31 -2.33 3.53 0.56
N VAL A 32 -3.28 4.15 1.27
CA VAL A 32 -3.41 5.61 1.29
C VAL A 32 -2.60 6.17 2.44
N ILE A 33 -1.66 7.07 2.13
CA ILE A 33 -0.84 7.78 3.10
C ILE A 33 -1.10 9.27 2.93
N GLU A 34 -1.75 9.87 3.92
CA GLU A 34 -1.95 11.30 3.99
C GLU A 34 -1.05 11.89 5.09
N LYS A 35 -0.24 12.88 4.74
CA LYS A 35 0.64 13.57 5.69
C LYS A 35 -0.14 14.70 6.36
N THR A 36 -0.59 14.46 7.58
CA THR A 36 -1.39 15.45 8.34
C THR A 36 -0.53 16.52 8.99
N PHE A 37 0.75 16.22 9.24
CA PHE A 37 1.73 17.20 9.70
C PHE A 37 3.12 16.80 9.23
N VAL A 38 3.85 17.73 8.60
CA VAL A 38 5.25 17.55 8.18
C VAL A 38 6.09 18.66 8.82
N PRO A 39 7.18 18.35 9.53
CA PRO A 39 8.07 19.36 10.07
C PRO A 39 8.74 20.15 8.93
N GLU A 40 8.99 21.44 9.14
CA GLU A 40 9.68 22.31 8.16
C GLU A 40 11.06 21.78 7.80
N LYS A 41 11.75 21.17 8.76
CA LYS A 41 13.07 20.55 8.58
C LYS A 41 12.98 19.05 8.73
N CYS A 42 13.32 18.34 7.65
CA CYS A 42 13.52 16.90 7.66
C CYS A 42 15.00 16.59 7.51
N VAL A 43 15.74 16.61 8.64
CA VAL A 43 17.19 16.34 8.64
C VAL A 43 17.49 14.95 8.10
N ARG A 44 16.65 13.98 8.45
CA ARG A 44 16.76 12.60 8.00
C ARG A 44 15.39 11.97 7.92
N ALA A 45 15.11 11.34 6.79
CA ALA A 45 13.94 10.48 6.62
C ALA A 45 14.27 9.03 6.98
N VAL A 46 13.25 8.31 7.45
CA VAL A 46 13.33 6.88 7.77
C VAL A 46 13.67 6.06 6.51
N LYS A 47 14.60 5.13 6.66
CA LYS A 47 15.05 4.16 5.66
C LYS A 47 14.84 2.74 6.18
N VAL A 48 14.78 1.78 5.25
CA VAL A 48 14.78 0.35 5.59
C VAL A 48 16.01 0.01 6.44
N GLY A 49 15.79 -0.70 7.54
CA GLY A 49 16.79 -1.06 8.54
C GLY A 49 16.91 -0.09 9.70
N ASP A 50 16.27 1.09 9.64
CA ASP A 50 16.25 2.02 10.77
C ASP A 50 15.45 1.46 11.94
N PHE A 51 15.94 1.74 13.14
CA PHE A 51 15.17 1.59 14.37
C PHE A 51 14.34 2.85 14.60
N VAL A 52 13.02 2.69 14.63
CA VAL A 52 12.06 3.79 14.83
C VAL A 52 11.28 3.58 16.11
N ARG A 53 10.95 4.69 16.75
CA ARG A 53 10.04 4.75 17.90
C ARG A 53 8.93 5.69 17.52
N TYR A 54 7.69 5.25 17.59
CA TYR A 54 6.56 6.05 17.15
C TYR A 54 5.34 5.83 18.03
N HIS A 55 4.50 6.84 18.07
CA HIS A 55 3.16 6.71 18.61
C HIS A 55 2.15 6.45 17.49
N TYR A 56 1.12 5.69 17.78
CA TYR A 56 -0.01 5.48 16.88
C TYR A 56 -1.32 5.31 17.65
N ILE A 57 -2.41 5.49 16.91
CA ILE A 57 -3.76 5.09 17.25
C ILE A 57 -4.30 4.24 16.09
N GLY A 58 -4.66 3.00 16.39
CA GLY A 58 -5.27 2.06 15.45
C GLY A 58 -6.78 2.03 15.61
N MET A 59 -7.48 2.29 14.52
CA MET A 59 -8.94 2.31 14.41
C MET A 59 -9.42 1.43 13.26
N PHE A 60 -10.64 0.94 13.36
CA PHE A 60 -11.36 0.37 12.23
C PHE A 60 -12.04 1.48 11.40
N PRO A 61 -12.51 1.17 10.17
CA PRO A 61 -13.22 2.15 9.34
C PRO A 61 -14.49 2.73 9.96
N ASP A 62 -15.09 2.01 10.91
CA ASP A 62 -16.24 2.47 11.69
C ASP A 62 -15.86 3.48 12.81
N GLY A 63 -14.57 3.83 12.92
CA GLY A 63 -14.02 4.73 13.93
C GLY A 63 -13.73 4.07 15.28
N LYS A 64 -14.05 2.78 15.45
CA LYS A 64 -13.77 2.07 16.69
C LYS A 64 -12.26 1.85 16.85
N LYS A 65 -11.69 2.42 17.89
CA LYS A 65 -10.31 2.19 18.30
C LYS A 65 -10.13 0.73 18.72
N PHE A 66 -9.12 0.06 18.17
CA PHE A 66 -8.72 -1.28 18.60
C PHE A 66 -7.41 -1.28 19.38
N ASP A 67 -6.55 -0.28 19.18
CA ASP A 67 -5.29 -0.16 19.90
C ASP A 67 -4.74 1.28 19.89
N SER A 68 -3.91 1.62 20.88
CA SER A 68 -3.26 2.93 20.98
C SER A 68 -2.00 2.85 21.83
N SER A 69 -0.90 3.34 21.29
CA SER A 69 0.35 3.50 22.05
C SER A 69 0.23 4.51 23.19
N TYR A 70 -0.64 5.51 23.05
CA TYR A 70 -0.88 6.52 24.07
C TYR A 70 -1.58 5.92 25.30
N ASP A 71 -2.49 4.96 25.08
CA ASP A 71 -3.19 4.28 26.16
C ASP A 71 -2.22 3.42 27.00
N ARG A 72 -1.14 2.94 26.38
CA ARG A 72 -0.06 2.18 27.03
C ARG A 72 1.03 3.07 27.65
N GLY A 73 0.98 4.38 27.43
CA GLY A 73 2.01 5.32 27.90
C GLY A 73 3.42 5.06 27.36
N SER A 74 3.56 4.33 26.26
CA SER A 74 4.87 3.95 25.69
C SER A 74 4.83 3.85 24.17
N THR A 75 5.95 4.18 23.52
CA THR A 75 6.09 4.12 22.05
C THR A 75 6.11 2.68 21.54
N TYR A 76 5.75 2.49 20.28
CA TYR A 76 6.05 1.27 19.56
C TYR A 76 7.44 1.35 18.95
N ASN A 77 8.26 0.33 19.18
CA ASN A 77 9.68 0.34 18.86
C ASN A 77 9.97 -0.82 17.91
N VAL A 78 10.49 -0.54 16.71
CA VAL A 78 10.62 -1.55 15.65
C VAL A 78 11.71 -1.20 14.64
N PHE A 79 12.21 -2.22 13.94
CA PHE A 79 13.06 -2.03 12.76
C PHE A 79 12.22 -2.01 11.48
N VAL A 80 12.31 -0.93 10.71
CA VAL A 80 11.57 -0.77 9.45
C VAL A 80 12.15 -1.67 8.36
N GLY A 81 11.29 -2.25 7.53
CA GLY A 81 11.62 -3.13 6.42
C GLY A 81 12.10 -4.53 6.86
N LYS A 82 11.84 -4.91 8.11
CA LYS A 82 12.17 -6.24 8.65
C LYS A 82 10.97 -7.18 8.75
N LYS A 83 9.81 -6.78 8.18
CA LYS A 83 8.56 -7.58 8.22
C LYS A 83 8.11 -7.94 9.64
N GLN A 84 8.42 -7.05 10.61
CA GLN A 84 7.98 -7.15 12.00
C GLN A 84 6.62 -6.47 12.23
N LEU A 85 6.17 -5.67 11.25
CA LEU A 85 4.88 -5.01 11.20
C LEU A 85 4.01 -5.65 10.11
N ILE A 86 2.71 -5.32 10.12
CA ILE A 86 1.88 -5.51 8.92
C ILE A 86 2.49 -4.75 7.75
N GLU A 87 2.39 -5.32 6.56
CA GLU A 87 3.11 -4.85 5.38
C GLU A 87 2.83 -3.38 5.04
N GLY A 88 1.59 -2.94 5.20
CA GLY A 88 1.19 -1.55 4.96
C GLY A 88 1.89 -0.57 5.90
N MET A 89 2.10 -0.94 7.17
CA MET A 89 2.83 -0.10 8.12
C MET A 89 4.33 -0.08 7.82
N ASP A 90 4.90 -1.22 7.44
CA ASP A 90 6.32 -1.32 7.10
C ASP A 90 6.65 -0.43 5.89
N ARG A 91 5.74 -0.39 4.90
CA ARG A 91 5.81 0.53 3.75
C ARG A 91 5.55 1.99 4.15
N ALA A 92 4.56 2.26 5.00
CA ALA A 92 4.13 3.62 5.33
C ALA A 92 5.09 4.39 6.25
N LEU A 93 5.92 3.69 7.04
CA LEU A 93 6.95 4.32 7.88
C LEU A 93 8.16 4.80 7.06
N VAL A 94 8.44 4.18 5.92
CA VAL A 94 9.56 4.60 5.06
C VAL A 94 9.34 6.03 4.59
N GLY A 95 10.41 6.83 4.65
CA GLY A 95 10.37 8.23 4.26
C GLY A 95 9.64 9.15 5.24
N MET A 96 9.29 8.70 6.45
CA MET A 96 8.82 9.60 7.51
C MET A 96 9.96 10.46 8.06
N CYS A 97 9.67 11.72 8.34
CA CYS A 97 10.54 12.62 9.08
C CYS A 97 10.26 12.50 10.58
N ILE A 98 11.25 12.82 11.42
CA ILE A 98 11.07 12.89 12.87
C ILE A 98 10.05 13.99 13.20
N ASN A 99 9.07 13.68 14.04
CA ASN A 99 7.90 14.48 14.38
C ASN A 99 6.83 14.59 13.26
N GLU A 100 6.95 13.85 12.15
CA GLU A 100 5.90 13.78 11.13
C GLU A 100 4.68 13.00 11.62
N ARG A 101 3.48 13.41 11.21
CA ARG A 101 2.23 12.68 11.46
C ARG A 101 1.57 12.29 10.15
N ARG A 102 1.10 11.05 10.08
CA ARG A 102 0.41 10.47 8.93
C ARG A 102 -0.90 9.85 9.35
N LEU A 103 -1.89 9.98 8.47
CA LEU A 103 -3.07 9.16 8.43
C LEU A 103 -2.83 8.07 7.38
N ILE A 104 -2.96 6.81 7.79
CA ILE A 104 -2.63 5.66 6.95
C ILE A 104 -3.86 4.77 6.88
N LYS A 105 -4.41 4.59 5.68
CA LYS A 105 -5.46 3.60 5.41
C LYS A 105 -4.83 2.40 4.72
N ILE A 106 -4.90 1.25 5.39
CA ILE A 106 -4.25 0.02 4.94
C ILE A 106 -5.32 -0.95 4.46
N PRO A 107 -5.27 -1.39 3.19
CA PRO A 107 -6.19 -2.40 2.68
C PRO A 107 -5.92 -3.76 3.34
N PRO A 108 -6.92 -4.67 3.34
CA PRO A 108 -6.81 -5.97 3.99
C PRO A 108 -5.58 -6.76 3.61
N GLU A 109 -5.24 -6.74 2.32
CA GLU A 109 -4.12 -7.49 1.73
C GLU A 109 -2.77 -7.07 2.32
N LEU A 110 -2.64 -5.81 2.76
CA LEU A 110 -1.44 -5.26 3.40
C LEU A 110 -1.55 -5.19 4.93
N ALA A 111 -2.69 -5.62 5.50
CA ALA A 111 -2.96 -5.66 6.93
C ALA A 111 -2.99 -7.10 7.46
N TYR A 112 -4.18 -7.62 7.78
CA TYR A 112 -4.39 -8.95 8.37
C TYR A 112 -5.07 -9.93 7.39
N GLY A 113 -5.11 -9.60 6.10
CA GLY A 113 -5.79 -10.37 5.06
C GLY A 113 -7.32 -10.30 5.15
N LYS A 114 -7.98 -10.91 4.15
CA LYS A 114 -9.46 -10.90 4.03
C LYS A 114 -10.18 -11.61 5.18
N GLN A 115 -9.49 -12.53 5.87
CA GLN A 115 -10.02 -13.26 7.02
C GLN A 115 -9.87 -12.48 8.33
N GLY A 116 -9.04 -11.42 8.37
CA GLY A 116 -8.71 -10.69 9.57
C GLY A 116 -7.89 -11.54 10.57
N TYR A 117 -7.62 -10.97 11.74
CA TYR A 117 -6.95 -11.69 12.84
C TYR A 117 -7.62 -11.34 14.18
N GLY A 118 -8.27 -12.30 14.81
CA GLY A 118 -9.03 -12.07 16.05
C GLY A 118 -10.17 -11.07 15.84
N MET A 119 -10.25 -10.02 16.67
CA MET A 119 -11.22 -8.92 16.50
C MET A 119 -10.80 -7.88 15.44
N ARG A 120 -9.68 -8.06 14.72
CA ARG A 120 -9.17 -7.06 13.78
C ARG A 120 -9.86 -7.20 12.43
N SER A 121 -10.53 -6.12 12.00
CA SER A 121 -11.34 -6.07 10.77
C SER A 121 -10.48 -6.09 9.50
N LYS A 122 -11.17 -6.18 8.36
CA LYS A 122 -10.58 -6.30 7.02
C LYS A 122 -9.75 -5.07 6.68
N ASP A 123 -10.13 -3.88 7.12
CA ASP A 123 -9.39 -2.65 6.81
C ASP A 123 -8.82 -2.05 8.10
N THR A 124 -7.58 -1.55 8.05
CA THR A 124 -6.94 -0.90 9.20
C THR A 124 -6.72 0.57 8.92
N PHE A 125 -7.19 1.42 9.83
CA PHE A 125 -6.94 2.87 9.82
C PHE A 125 -5.98 3.21 10.95
N GLY A 126 -4.80 3.73 10.61
CA GLY A 126 -3.77 4.09 11.58
C GLY A 126 -3.44 5.57 11.51
N VAL A 127 -3.57 6.29 12.63
CA VAL A 127 -2.90 7.57 12.79
C VAL A 127 -1.53 7.27 13.40
N THR A 128 -0.45 7.67 12.72
CA THR A 128 0.92 7.39 13.17
C THR A 128 1.74 8.66 13.26
N SER A 129 2.51 8.81 14.33
CA SER A 129 3.45 9.91 14.59
C SER A 129 4.81 9.34 14.97
N VAL A 130 5.82 9.57 14.13
CA VAL A 130 7.22 9.13 14.36
C VAL A 130 7.99 10.19 15.13
#